data_AF-A0A6C0FAH1-F1
#
_entry.id   AF-A0A6C0FAH1-F1
#
_cell.length_a   1.000
_cell.length_b   1.000
_cell.length_c   1.000
_cell.angle_alpha   90.00
_cell.angle_beta   90.00
_cell.angle_gamma   90.00
#
_symmetry.space_group_name_H-M   'P 1'
#
loop_
_entity.id
_entity.type
_entity.pdbx_description
1 polymer ?
#
loop_
_entity_poly.entity_id
_entity_poly.type
_entity_poly.pdbx_seq_one_letter_code
_entity_poly.pdbx_strand_id
1 'polypeptide(L)'
;MSKSQMSFISEVTKDIAAAEEKFLGPTYPYYKKIRSPRSLGMGSQGSMPQLARNISGLINYVEVLVTGQGKGSTTGRPLGNKFFLKTAGTCKDVSSKKVVPRYVYISNIPSGNIPIVSSALGTNFSSFKGLVPGSMSNLNALNPMGFIAAFGAGAQPPCRALSMETVDNNDNRGRATHFVADSDINQLDPCLWGNGRNPVSGKRCRETFAMLPTEPELKLPKDPIVQLYFAIIGIGIIYLIYRIFMMKRK
;
A
#
# COMPACT_ATOMS: atom_id res chain seq x y z
N MET A 1 -15.73 -25.91 -28.28
CA MET A 1 -15.31 -24.59 -27.77
C MET A 1 -16.31 -23.52 -28.23
N SER A 2 -16.81 -22.68 -27.33
CA SER A 2 -17.74 -21.59 -27.67
C SER A 2 -17.06 -20.52 -28.54
N LYS A 3 -17.80 -19.85 -29.42
CA LYS A 3 -17.33 -18.67 -30.18
C LYS A 3 -16.70 -17.60 -29.27
N SER A 4 -17.22 -17.43 -28.05
CA SER A 4 -16.67 -16.48 -27.08
C SER A 4 -15.29 -16.91 -26.56
N GLN A 5 -15.09 -18.21 -26.29
CA GLN A 5 -13.82 -18.77 -25.82
C GLN A 5 -12.74 -18.69 -26.90
N MET A 6 -13.08 -18.93 -28.17
CA MET A 6 -12.15 -18.75 -29.30
C MET A 6 -11.78 -17.28 -29.52
N SER A 7 -12.72 -16.34 -29.35
CA SER A 7 -12.41 -14.91 -29.47
C SER A 7 -11.48 -14.43 -28.35
N PHE A 8 -11.70 -14.91 -27.11
CA PHE A 8 -10.83 -14.61 -25.98
C PHE A 8 -9.41 -15.12 -26.19
N ILE A 9 -9.23 -16.39 -26.59
CA ILE A 9 -7.91 -16.96 -26.84
C ILE A 9 -7.21 -16.27 -28.02
N SER A 10 -7.94 -15.93 -29.09
CA SER A 10 -7.36 -15.18 -30.21
C SER A 10 -6.96 -13.75 -29.83
N GLU A 11 -7.67 -13.10 -28.91
CA GLU A 11 -7.34 -11.73 -28.48
C GLU A 11 -6.12 -11.75 -27.55
N VAL A 12 -6.05 -12.70 -26.61
CA VAL A 12 -4.92 -12.90 -25.69
C VAL A 12 -3.64 -13.29 -26.43
N THR A 13 -3.72 -14.13 -27.47
CA THR A 13 -2.52 -14.62 -28.20
C THR A 13 -1.97 -13.63 -29.22
N LYS A 14 -2.76 -12.65 -29.68
CA LYS A 14 -2.33 -11.64 -30.65
C LYS A 14 -1.67 -10.43 -29.99
N ASP A 15 -2.15 -10.01 -28.83
CA ASP A 15 -1.58 -8.90 -28.08
C ASP A 15 -1.82 -9.12 -26.58
N ILE A 16 -0.85 -9.81 -25.95
CA ILE A 16 -0.92 -10.16 -24.54
C ILE A 16 -1.04 -8.90 -23.67
N ALA A 17 -0.36 -7.81 -24.03
CA ALA A 17 -0.37 -6.58 -23.24
C ALA A 17 -1.73 -5.86 -23.31
N ALA A 18 -2.33 -5.75 -24.49
CA ALA A 18 -3.66 -5.17 -24.65
C ALA A 18 -4.74 -6.03 -23.97
N ALA A 19 -4.61 -7.36 -24.05
CA ALA A 19 -5.51 -8.27 -23.35
C ALA A 19 -5.34 -8.17 -21.82
N GLU A 20 -4.11 -8.09 -21.32
CA GLU A 20 -3.82 -7.91 -19.90
C GLU A 20 -4.44 -6.62 -19.37
N GLU A 21 -4.24 -5.48 -20.04
CA GLU A 21 -4.84 -4.21 -19.62
C GLU A 21 -6.38 -4.26 -19.66
N LYS A 22 -6.97 -4.91 -20.68
CA LYS A 22 -8.42 -5.05 -20.83
C LYS A 22 -9.04 -5.93 -19.74
N PHE A 23 -8.38 -7.02 -19.34
CA PHE A 23 -8.95 -8.03 -18.45
C PHE A 23 -8.47 -7.92 -17.00
N LEU A 24 -7.28 -7.37 -16.76
CA LEU A 24 -6.68 -7.21 -15.42
C LEU A 24 -6.56 -5.74 -15.00
N GLY A 25 -6.64 -4.81 -15.96
CA GLY A 25 -6.48 -3.37 -15.73
C GLY A 25 -5.03 -2.90 -15.87
N PRO A 26 -4.78 -1.61 -15.63
CA PRO A 26 -3.48 -0.99 -15.83
C PRO A 26 -2.44 -1.41 -14.78
N THR A 27 -1.22 -1.70 -15.22
CA THR A 27 -0.09 -2.05 -14.35
C THR A 27 0.58 -0.82 -13.75
N TYR A 28 0.51 -0.67 -12.43
CA TYR A 28 1.13 0.47 -11.73
C TYR A 28 2.65 0.30 -11.60
N PRO A 29 3.47 1.26 -12.07
CA PRO A 29 4.93 1.12 -12.12
C PRO A 29 5.59 1.49 -10.78
N TYR A 30 5.42 0.67 -9.74
CA TYR A 30 5.93 0.92 -8.38
C TYR A 30 7.41 1.35 -8.32
N TYR A 31 8.28 0.69 -9.09
CA TYR A 31 9.72 0.97 -9.12
C TYR A 31 10.04 2.40 -9.59
N LYS A 32 9.21 3.01 -10.43
CA LYS A 32 9.40 4.41 -10.87
C LYS A 32 9.04 5.42 -9.79
N LYS A 33 8.35 4.99 -8.74
CA LYS A 33 7.83 5.85 -7.68
C LYS A 33 8.71 5.85 -6.43
N ILE A 34 9.83 5.13 -6.48
CA ILE A 34 10.85 5.07 -5.43
C ILE A 34 12.07 5.85 -5.91
N ARG A 35 12.52 6.81 -5.11
CA ARG A 35 13.68 7.66 -5.42
C ARG A 35 14.98 6.84 -5.41
N SER A 36 15.87 7.16 -6.34
CA SER A 36 17.23 6.58 -6.37
C SER A 36 18.06 7.02 -5.15
N PRO A 37 19.08 6.23 -4.74
CA PRO A 37 19.95 6.61 -3.61
C PRO A 37 20.60 7.98 -3.80
N ARG A 38 21.08 8.27 -5.02
CA ARG A 38 21.72 9.54 -5.35
C ARG A 38 20.77 10.73 -5.18
N SER A 39 19.49 10.57 -5.55
CA SER A 39 18.47 11.63 -5.35
C SER A 39 18.08 11.85 -3.88
N LEU A 40 18.47 10.93 -2.99
CA LEU A 40 18.36 11.08 -1.54
C LEU A 40 19.68 11.57 -0.90
N GLY A 41 20.67 11.92 -1.71
CA GLY A 41 21.97 12.38 -1.22
C GLY A 41 22.89 11.26 -0.72
N MET A 42 22.53 9.99 -0.96
CA MET A 42 23.38 8.85 -0.65
C MET A 42 24.53 8.74 -1.67
N GLY A 43 25.65 8.19 -1.22
CA GLY A 43 26.89 8.17 -1.97
C GLY A 43 27.98 7.36 -1.28
N SER A 44 29.08 7.15 -1.98
CA SER A 44 30.19 6.30 -1.55
C SER A 44 31.30 7.05 -0.81
N GLN A 45 31.20 8.37 -0.63
CA GLN A 45 32.22 9.16 0.04
C GLN A 45 32.36 8.71 1.51
N GLY A 46 33.59 8.46 1.95
CA GLY A 46 33.89 7.98 3.31
C GLY A 46 33.86 9.05 4.41
N SER A 47 33.08 10.13 4.24
CA SER A 47 33.01 11.23 5.21
C SER A 47 31.83 11.06 6.18
N MET A 48 31.97 11.58 7.41
CA MET A 48 30.88 11.53 8.41
C MET A 48 29.57 12.16 7.91
N PRO A 49 29.57 13.32 7.20
CA PRO A 49 28.34 13.85 6.61
C PRO A 49 27.73 12.93 5.56
N GLN A 50 28.54 12.19 4.80
CA GLN A 50 28.02 11.23 3.83
C GLN A 50 27.43 10.00 4.49
N LEU A 51 28.04 9.49 5.56
CA LEU A 51 27.48 8.40 6.36
C LEU A 51 26.10 8.77 6.92
N ALA A 52 25.96 9.99 7.47
CA ALA A 52 24.67 10.49 7.96
C ALA A 52 23.60 10.51 6.84
N ARG A 53 23.94 11.02 5.64
CA ARG A 53 23.04 11.00 4.48
C ARG A 53 22.66 9.58 4.05
N ASN A 54 23.60 8.63 4.10
CA ASN A 54 23.33 7.23 3.79
C ASN A 54 22.33 6.62 4.77
N ILE A 55 22.49 6.84 6.08
CA ILE A 55 21.55 6.37 7.12
C ILE A 55 20.16 7.00 6.92
N SER A 56 20.08 8.33 6.72
CA SER A 56 18.80 8.99 6.44
C SER A 56 18.14 8.44 5.17
N GLY A 57 18.91 8.13 4.13
CA GLY A 57 18.42 7.50 2.91
C GLY A 57 17.80 6.11 3.16
N LEU A 58 18.43 5.28 3.99
CA LEU A 58 17.88 3.97 4.39
C LEU A 58 16.58 4.11 5.19
N ILE A 59 16.52 5.06 6.13
CA ILE A 59 15.29 5.37 6.89
C ILE A 59 14.16 5.74 5.92
N ASN A 60 14.43 6.60 4.93
CA ASN A 60 13.45 6.98 3.92
C ASN A 60 12.93 5.78 3.11
N TYR A 61 13.76 4.76 2.84
CA TYR A 61 13.28 3.53 2.20
C TYR A 61 12.41 2.70 3.12
N VAL A 62 12.76 2.59 4.40
CA VAL A 62 11.93 1.92 5.40
C VAL A 62 10.56 2.61 5.53
N GLU A 63 10.51 3.94 5.50
CA GLU A 63 9.24 4.68 5.50
C GLU A 63 8.35 4.31 4.30
N VAL A 64 8.90 4.21 3.09
CA VAL A 64 8.14 3.76 1.91
C VAL A 64 7.62 2.33 2.09
N LEU A 65 8.45 1.44 2.63
CA LEU A 65 8.08 0.04 2.82
C LEU A 65 7.01 -0.15 3.91
N VAL A 66 7.08 0.62 4.99
CA VAL A 66 6.23 0.43 6.16
C VAL A 66 5.00 1.35 6.09
N THR A 67 5.20 2.65 5.92
CA THR A 67 4.11 3.62 5.96
C THR A 67 3.57 3.97 4.59
N GLY A 68 4.37 3.77 3.55
CA GLY A 68 4.06 4.19 2.19
C GLY A 68 4.31 5.68 1.96
N GLN A 69 4.81 6.40 2.97
CA GLN A 69 5.12 7.83 2.90
C GLN A 69 6.64 8.04 2.95
N GLY A 70 7.06 9.30 3.11
CA GLY A 70 8.47 9.64 3.30
C GLY A 70 9.17 10.14 2.04
N LYS A 71 10.38 10.69 2.20
CA LYS A 71 11.15 11.30 1.09
C LYS A 71 11.67 10.26 0.10
N GLY A 72 11.66 8.98 0.47
CA GLY A 72 11.98 7.87 -0.43
C GLY A 72 10.97 7.69 -1.55
N SER A 73 9.72 8.16 -1.37
CA SER A 73 8.68 8.13 -2.39
C SER A 73 8.74 9.40 -3.25
N THR A 74 8.45 9.27 -4.55
CA THR A 74 8.27 10.44 -5.42
C THR A 74 6.94 11.14 -5.16
N THR A 75 5.95 10.42 -4.63
CA THR A 75 4.59 10.93 -4.38
C THR A 75 4.40 11.38 -2.92
N GLY A 76 5.25 10.89 -2.00
CA GLY A 76 5.12 11.10 -0.55
C GLY A 76 3.88 10.43 0.06
N ARG A 77 3.18 9.56 -0.69
CA ARG A 77 1.93 8.91 -0.31
C ARG A 77 1.98 7.41 -0.63
N PRO A 78 1.13 6.60 0.02
CA PRO A 78 1.00 5.18 -0.30
C PRO A 78 0.85 4.94 -1.80
N LEU A 79 1.71 4.06 -2.33
CA LEU A 79 1.82 3.77 -3.75
C LEU A 79 0.71 2.83 -4.21
N GLY A 80 0.28 2.99 -5.46
CA GLY A 80 -0.71 2.15 -6.13
C GLY A 80 -1.71 2.96 -6.95
N ASN A 81 -2.39 2.30 -7.89
CA ASN A 81 -3.51 2.87 -8.63
C ASN A 81 -4.88 2.46 -8.03
N LYS A 82 -5.92 3.19 -8.40
CA LYS A 82 -7.32 2.93 -8.06
C LYS A 82 -8.15 3.12 -9.32
N PHE A 83 -8.93 2.12 -9.70
CA PHE A 83 -9.69 2.20 -10.95
C PHE A 83 -10.93 1.32 -10.92
N PHE A 84 -11.84 1.59 -11.85
CA PHE A 84 -12.96 0.71 -12.15
C PHE A 84 -12.59 -0.13 -13.37
N LEU A 85 -12.78 -1.44 -13.26
CA LEU A 85 -12.59 -2.37 -14.35
C LEU A 85 -13.95 -2.84 -14.86
N LYS A 86 -14.20 -2.66 -16.15
CA LYS A 86 -15.42 -3.13 -16.79
C LYS A 86 -15.39 -4.65 -16.89
N THR A 87 -16.40 -5.31 -16.34
CA THR A 87 -16.53 -6.77 -16.46
C THR A 87 -17.24 -7.16 -17.76
N ALA A 88 -17.17 -8.43 -18.14
CA ALA A 88 -18.00 -8.98 -19.22
C ALA A 88 -19.48 -9.14 -18.84
N GLY A 89 -19.82 -8.93 -17.56
CA GLY A 89 -21.16 -9.13 -17.01
C GLY A 89 -22.03 -7.87 -16.98
N THR A 90 -23.29 -8.08 -16.66
CA THR A 90 -24.25 -7.01 -16.36
C THR A 90 -24.79 -7.20 -14.95
N CYS A 91 -25.43 -6.18 -14.41
CA CYS A 91 -26.07 -6.22 -13.10
C CYS A 91 -27.38 -5.45 -13.13
N LYS A 92 -28.29 -5.74 -12.21
CA LYS A 92 -29.58 -5.05 -12.11
C LYS A 92 -29.47 -3.93 -11.08
N ASP A 93 -29.58 -2.69 -11.54
CA ASP A 93 -29.54 -1.52 -10.66
C ASP A 93 -30.72 -1.55 -9.69
N VAL A 94 -30.42 -1.49 -8.39
CA VAL A 94 -31.44 -1.54 -7.34
C VAL A 94 -32.36 -0.32 -7.36
N SER A 95 -31.89 0.83 -7.86
CA SER A 95 -32.68 2.07 -7.93
C SER A 95 -33.58 2.09 -9.16
N SER A 96 -33.00 2.04 -10.36
CA SER A 96 -33.76 2.15 -11.62
C SER A 96 -34.38 0.83 -12.10
N LYS A 97 -34.03 -0.30 -11.50
CA LYS A 97 -34.40 -1.67 -11.92
C LYS A 97 -33.91 -2.08 -13.31
N LYS A 98 -33.08 -1.25 -13.96
CA LYS A 98 -32.52 -1.51 -15.29
C LYS A 98 -31.31 -2.43 -15.22
N VAL A 99 -31.10 -3.19 -16.29
CA VAL A 99 -29.87 -3.98 -16.49
C VAL A 99 -28.81 -3.04 -17.06
N VAL A 100 -27.66 -2.97 -16.40
CA VAL A 100 -26.56 -2.05 -16.74
C VAL A 100 -25.22 -2.79 -16.76
N PRO A 101 -24.19 -2.28 -17.47
CA PRO A 101 -22.86 -2.87 -17.45
C PRO A 101 -22.28 -2.90 -16.02
N ARG A 102 -21.74 -4.05 -15.62
CA ARG A 102 -21.13 -4.24 -14.30
C ARG A 102 -19.64 -3.90 -14.33
N TYR A 103 -19.20 -3.19 -13.29
CA TYR A 103 -17.79 -2.90 -13.02
C TYR A 103 -17.38 -3.50 -11.68
N VAL A 104 -16.09 -3.75 -11.52
CA VAL A 104 -15.46 -3.99 -10.22
C VAL A 104 -14.56 -2.81 -9.90
N TYR A 105 -14.48 -2.45 -8.62
CA TYR A 105 -13.58 -1.40 -8.16
C TYR A 105 -12.33 -2.04 -7.55
N ILE A 106 -11.16 -1.64 -8.04
CA ILE A 106 -9.86 -2.18 -7.63
C ILE A 106 -9.08 -1.04 -6.99
N SER A 107 -8.53 -1.28 -5.80
CA SER A 107 -7.65 -0.36 -5.09
C SER A 107 -6.35 -1.07 -4.75
N ASN A 108 -5.29 -0.73 -5.48
CA ASN A 108 -3.95 -1.22 -5.21
C ASN A 108 -3.19 -0.35 -4.20
N ILE A 109 -3.82 0.72 -3.70
CA ILE A 109 -3.30 1.50 -2.58
C ILE A 109 -3.70 0.80 -1.27
N PRO A 110 -2.75 0.42 -0.39
CA PRO A 110 -3.05 -0.23 0.88
C PRO A 110 -3.91 0.64 1.80
N SER A 111 -4.95 0.03 2.39
CA SER A 111 -5.86 0.67 3.34
C SER A 111 -5.31 0.74 4.77
N GLY A 112 -4.22 0.02 5.07
CA GLY A 112 -3.63 -0.06 6.43
C GLY A 112 -4.29 -1.14 7.32
N ASN A 113 -5.13 -1.99 6.73
CA ASN A 113 -5.78 -3.09 7.40
C ASN A 113 -4.94 -4.37 7.25
N ILE A 114 -4.36 -4.87 8.35
CA ILE A 114 -3.53 -6.08 8.38
C ILE A 114 -4.21 -7.13 9.30
N PRO A 115 -4.95 -8.11 8.75
CA PRO A 115 -5.77 -9.06 9.50
C PRO A 115 -5.05 -9.87 10.59
N ILE A 116 -3.81 -10.31 10.36
CA ILE A 116 -3.10 -11.19 11.31
C ILE A 116 -2.79 -10.46 12.62
N VAL A 117 -2.46 -9.17 12.54
CA VAL A 117 -2.23 -8.31 13.70
C VAL A 117 -3.56 -7.74 14.22
N SER A 118 -4.49 -7.38 13.32
CA SER A 118 -5.79 -6.83 13.71
C SER A 118 -6.74 -7.86 14.33
N SER A 119 -6.55 -9.16 14.10
CA SER A 119 -7.32 -10.23 14.76
C SER A 119 -6.76 -10.58 16.14
N ALA A 120 -5.44 -10.45 16.34
CA ALA A 120 -4.81 -10.62 17.64
C ALA A 120 -4.99 -9.41 18.57
N LEU A 121 -5.10 -8.20 18.00
CA LEU A 121 -5.19 -6.93 18.75
C LEU A 121 -6.51 -6.18 18.54
N GLY A 122 -7.44 -6.68 17.73
CA GLY A 122 -8.76 -6.09 17.46
C GLY A 122 -8.79 -4.80 16.62
N THR A 123 -7.70 -4.42 15.93
CA THR A 123 -7.46 -3.03 15.48
C THR A 123 -6.64 -2.85 14.18
N ASN A 124 -6.88 -1.80 13.37
CA ASN A 124 -6.14 -1.48 12.11
C ASN A 124 -5.14 -0.32 12.29
N PHE A 125 -4.15 -0.24 11.41
CA PHE A 125 -3.05 0.73 11.50
C PHE A 125 -3.13 1.77 10.38
N SER A 126 -3.62 2.99 10.68
CA SER A 126 -3.82 4.06 9.69
C SER A 126 -2.53 4.49 8.98
N SER A 127 -1.39 4.27 9.65
CA SER A 127 -0.07 4.70 9.21
C SER A 127 0.70 3.62 8.45
N PHE A 128 0.27 2.36 8.45
CA PHE A 128 1.01 1.23 7.85
C PHE A 128 0.45 0.89 6.46
N LYS A 129 0.58 1.84 5.53
CA LYS A 129 0.06 1.73 4.17
C LYS A 129 1.17 1.50 3.13
N GLY A 130 2.34 1.06 3.58
CA GLY A 130 3.50 0.77 2.74
C GLY A 130 3.41 -0.56 2.00
N LEU A 131 4.42 -0.82 1.17
CA LEU A 131 4.48 -2.00 0.31
C LEU A 131 4.49 -3.32 1.10
N VAL A 132 5.16 -3.36 2.26
CA VAL A 132 5.27 -4.57 3.08
C VAL A 132 3.94 -4.88 3.78
N PRO A 133 3.31 -3.94 4.52
CA PRO A 133 1.94 -4.15 5.00
C PRO A 133 0.93 -4.46 3.89
N GLY A 134 1.06 -3.82 2.73
CA GLY A 134 0.19 -4.02 1.58
C GLY A 134 0.24 -5.44 1.03
N SER A 135 1.43 -6.03 0.87
CA SER A 135 1.56 -7.40 0.40
C SER A 135 0.99 -8.42 1.40
N MET A 136 1.16 -8.19 2.70
CA MET A 136 0.54 -9.03 3.75
C MET A 136 -0.99 -8.94 3.74
N SER A 137 -1.55 -7.75 3.52
CA SER A 137 -3.00 -7.56 3.40
C SER A 137 -3.56 -8.33 2.19
N ASN A 138 -2.86 -8.29 1.06
CA ASN A 138 -3.27 -8.97 -0.19
C ASN A 138 -3.29 -10.50 -0.09
N LEU A 139 -2.43 -11.14 0.71
CA LEU A 139 -2.46 -12.60 0.88
C LEU A 139 -3.78 -13.10 1.48
N ASN A 140 -4.46 -12.28 2.28
CA ASN A 140 -5.77 -12.62 2.84
C ASN A 140 -6.93 -12.37 1.84
N ALA A 141 -6.71 -11.56 0.80
CA ALA A 141 -7.70 -11.34 -0.25
C ALA A 141 -7.83 -12.55 -1.20
N LEU A 142 -6.87 -13.48 -1.18
CA LEU A 142 -6.91 -14.75 -1.92
C LEU A 142 -7.73 -15.82 -1.19
N ASN A 143 -8.87 -15.45 -0.60
CA ASN A 143 -9.82 -16.43 -0.08
C ASN A 143 -10.65 -17.01 -1.24
N PRO A 144 -10.50 -18.31 -1.58
CA PRO A 144 -11.18 -18.92 -2.72
C PRO A 144 -12.71 -18.90 -2.61
N MET A 145 -13.27 -18.71 -1.40
CA MET A 145 -14.72 -18.64 -1.19
C MET A 145 -15.36 -17.42 -1.88
N GLY A 146 -14.65 -16.30 -1.98
CA GLY A 146 -15.14 -15.11 -2.70
C GLY A 146 -15.29 -15.36 -4.19
N PHE A 147 -14.36 -16.11 -4.78
CA PHE A 147 -14.42 -16.55 -6.17
C PHE A 147 -15.59 -17.51 -6.42
N ILE A 148 -15.78 -18.50 -5.55
CA ILE A 148 -16.89 -19.46 -5.65
C ILE A 148 -18.25 -18.75 -5.54
N ALA A 149 -18.39 -17.80 -4.61
CA ALA A 149 -19.61 -16.99 -4.48
C ALA A 149 -19.88 -16.12 -5.71
N ALA A 150 -18.82 -15.62 -6.38
CA ALA A 150 -18.96 -14.83 -7.61
C ALA A 150 -19.48 -15.66 -8.81
N PHE A 151 -19.24 -16.97 -8.84
CA PHE A 151 -19.82 -17.88 -9.84
C PHE A 151 -21.25 -18.33 -9.48
N GLY A 152 -21.61 -18.33 -8.19
CA GLY A 152 -22.96 -18.63 -7.69
C GLY A 152 -23.94 -17.45 -7.74
N ALA A 153 -23.44 -16.22 -7.76
CA ALA A 153 -24.25 -15.03 -8.04
C ALA A 153 -24.78 -15.12 -9.46
N GLY A 154 -26.10 -15.32 -9.61
CA GLY A 154 -26.76 -15.48 -10.92
C GLY A 154 -26.42 -14.39 -11.94
N ALA A 155 -26.78 -14.59 -13.21
CA ALA A 155 -26.27 -13.82 -14.35
C ALA A 155 -26.38 -12.28 -14.24
N GLN A 156 -27.25 -11.75 -13.38
CA GLN A 156 -27.47 -10.31 -13.14
C GLN A 156 -27.64 -10.02 -11.64
N PRO A 157 -26.55 -9.96 -10.84
CA PRO A 157 -26.66 -9.63 -9.42
C PRO A 157 -27.18 -8.19 -9.22
N PRO A 158 -27.77 -7.87 -8.05
CA PRO A 158 -28.13 -6.50 -7.71
C PRO A 158 -26.88 -5.62 -7.61
N CYS A 159 -26.97 -4.39 -8.12
CA CYS A 159 -25.88 -3.42 -8.08
C CYS A 159 -26.38 -2.00 -7.85
N ARG A 160 -25.45 -1.10 -7.53
CA ARG A 160 -25.71 0.33 -7.36
C ARG A 160 -24.60 1.17 -7.98
N ALA A 161 -24.92 2.42 -8.30
CA ALA A 161 -23.92 3.40 -8.69
C ALA A 161 -22.98 3.67 -7.51
N LEU A 162 -21.69 3.48 -7.72
CA LEU A 162 -20.64 3.68 -6.73
C LEU A 162 -19.68 4.74 -7.24
N SER A 163 -19.55 5.85 -6.50
CA SER A 163 -18.62 6.93 -6.81
C SER A 163 -17.37 6.85 -5.92
N MET A 164 -16.23 6.53 -6.50
CA MET A 164 -14.97 6.33 -5.78
C MET A 164 -13.85 7.23 -6.33
N GLU A 165 -12.83 7.45 -5.50
CA GLU A 165 -11.57 8.03 -5.94
C GLU A 165 -10.90 7.10 -6.98
N THR A 166 -10.33 7.69 -8.03
CA THR A 166 -9.45 7.00 -8.97
C THR A 166 -8.05 7.57 -8.88
N VAL A 167 -7.05 6.72 -9.12
CA VAL A 167 -5.63 7.09 -9.17
C VAL A 167 -5.04 6.38 -10.38
N ASP A 168 -4.50 7.14 -11.33
CA ASP A 168 -3.85 6.58 -12.52
C ASP A 168 -2.38 6.20 -12.25
N ASN A 169 -1.71 5.65 -13.27
CA ASN A 169 -0.30 5.24 -13.17
C ASN A 169 0.70 6.43 -13.05
N ASN A 170 0.21 7.65 -13.25
CA ASN A 170 0.94 8.89 -13.06
C ASN A 170 0.62 9.56 -11.71
N ASP A 171 -0.12 8.88 -10.84
CA ASP A 171 -0.57 9.34 -9.52
C ASP A 171 -1.58 10.51 -9.57
N ASN A 172 -2.17 10.78 -10.74
CA ASN A 172 -3.23 11.75 -10.87
C ASN A 172 -4.50 11.22 -10.21
N ARG A 173 -5.08 12.04 -9.33
CA ARG A 173 -6.29 11.70 -8.58
C ARG A 173 -7.52 12.27 -9.27
N GLY A 174 -8.53 11.42 -9.40
CA GLY A 174 -9.84 11.78 -9.93
C GLY A 174 -10.96 11.12 -9.15
N ARG A 175 -12.16 11.20 -9.70
CA ARG A 175 -13.31 10.45 -9.24
C ARG A 175 -14.05 9.87 -10.44
N ALA A 176 -14.55 8.66 -10.29
CA ALA A 176 -15.39 8.03 -11.30
C ALA A 176 -16.60 7.37 -10.62
N THR A 177 -17.67 7.21 -11.39
CA THR A 177 -18.92 6.60 -10.93
C THR A 177 -19.32 5.49 -11.89
N HIS A 178 -19.44 4.27 -11.37
CA HIS A 178 -19.85 3.09 -12.15
C HIS A 178 -20.77 2.18 -11.33
N PHE A 179 -21.45 1.26 -12.00
CA PHE A 179 -22.31 0.28 -11.32
C PHE A 179 -21.49 -0.92 -10.85
N VAL A 180 -21.49 -1.15 -9.54
CA VAL A 180 -20.76 -2.24 -8.89
C VAL A 180 -21.75 -3.12 -8.14
N ALA A 181 -21.59 -4.45 -8.26
CA ALA A 181 -22.48 -5.40 -7.60
C ALA A 181 -22.39 -5.28 -6.08
N ASP A 182 -23.52 -5.40 -5.40
CA ASP A 182 -23.58 -5.29 -3.94
C ASP A 182 -22.69 -6.34 -3.26
N SER A 183 -22.57 -7.53 -3.86
CA SER A 183 -21.65 -8.59 -3.43
C SER A 183 -20.18 -8.17 -3.43
N ASP A 184 -19.78 -7.34 -4.40
CA ASP A 184 -18.40 -6.86 -4.54
C ASP A 184 -18.17 -5.71 -3.55
N ILE A 185 -19.13 -4.78 -3.46
CA ILE A 185 -19.09 -3.69 -2.48
C ILE A 185 -19.01 -4.24 -1.05
N ASN A 186 -19.74 -5.33 -0.75
CA ASN A 186 -19.71 -6.00 0.55
C ASN A 186 -18.31 -6.48 0.97
N GLN A 187 -17.46 -6.81 -0.01
CA GLN A 187 -16.10 -7.31 0.21
C GLN A 187 -15.04 -6.21 0.28
N LEU A 188 -15.33 -5.00 -0.22
CA LEU A 188 -14.42 -3.87 -0.18
C LEU A 188 -14.14 -3.42 1.28
N ASP A 189 -12.88 -3.01 1.54
CA ASP A 189 -12.36 -2.68 2.88
C ASP A 189 -13.00 -1.39 3.46
N PRO A 190 -13.67 -1.44 4.64
CA PRO A 190 -14.38 -0.30 5.27
C PRO A 190 -13.61 1.02 5.37
N CYS A 191 -12.29 0.99 5.32
CA CYS A 191 -11.43 2.17 5.35
C CYS A 191 -11.35 2.90 4.00
N LEU A 192 -11.93 2.35 2.92
CA LEU A 192 -12.04 3.04 1.61
C LEU A 192 -13.10 4.14 1.58
N TRP A 193 -13.98 4.20 2.59
CA TRP A 193 -15.07 5.15 2.66
C TRP A 193 -14.74 6.30 3.62
N GLY A 194 -15.09 7.53 3.24
CA GLY A 194 -14.77 8.72 4.05
C GLY A 194 -15.42 8.75 5.43
N ASN A 195 -16.54 8.05 5.62
CA ASN A 195 -17.18 7.84 6.93
C ASN A 195 -16.69 6.57 7.65
N GLY A 196 -15.69 5.89 7.10
CA GLY A 196 -15.16 4.62 7.61
C GLY A 196 -16.21 3.51 7.69
N ARG A 197 -17.29 3.54 6.90
CA ARG A 197 -18.35 2.52 6.94
C ARG A 197 -18.71 2.04 5.55
N ASN A 198 -18.61 0.72 5.36
CA ASN A 198 -19.03 0.08 4.12
C ASN A 198 -20.56 0.18 3.98
N PRO A 199 -21.09 0.70 2.86
CA PRO A 199 -22.52 0.99 2.69
C PRO A 199 -23.39 -0.25 2.46
N VAL A 200 -22.80 -1.41 2.17
CA VAL A 200 -23.52 -2.67 1.97
C VAL A 200 -23.34 -3.58 3.18
N SER A 201 -22.09 -3.83 3.61
CA SER A 201 -21.82 -4.73 4.73
C SER A 201 -22.09 -4.11 6.10
N GLY A 202 -22.14 -2.78 6.18
CA GLY A 202 -22.27 -2.03 7.43
C GLY A 202 -21.05 -2.06 8.34
N LYS A 203 -19.99 -2.81 7.97
CA LYS A 203 -18.72 -2.92 8.71
C LYS A 203 -18.06 -1.55 8.83
N ARG A 204 -17.44 -1.29 9.98
CA ARG A 204 -16.70 -0.05 10.26
C ARG A 204 -15.19 -0.27 10.19
N CYS A 205 -14.48 0.73 9.67
CA CYS A 205 -13.03 0.87 9.77
C CYS A 205 -12.67 1.18 11.23
N ARG A 206 -11.63 0.53 11.77
CA ARG A 206 -11.10 0.78 13.12
C ARG A 206 -9.62 1.12 13.04
N GLU A 207 -9.25 2.39 13.10
CA GLU A 207 -7.84 2.84 13.10
C GLU A 207 -7.34 3.11 14.53
N THR A 208 -6.18 2.59 14.95
CA THR A 208 -5.70 2.75 16.34
C THR A 208 -4.28 3.29 16.52
N PHE A 209 -3.47 3.37 15.48
CA PHE A 209 -2.13 3.96 15.60
C PHE A 209 -1.87 5.00 14.50
N ALA A 210 -2.01 6.27 14.87
CA ALA A 210 -1.36 7.38 14.18
C ALA A 210 0.13 7.39 14.58
N MET A 211 1.02 7.75 13.65
CA MET A 211 2.42 8.02 13.98
C MET A 211 2.49 9.06 15.10
N LEU A 212 3.36 8.81 16.09
CA LEU A 212 3.88 9.90 16.91
C LEU A 212 4.48 10.95 15.95
N PRO A 213 4.17 12.24 16.12
CA PRO A 213 4.80 13.27 15.31
C PRO A 213 6.33 13.25 15.50
N THR A 214 6.98 13.74 14.47
CA THR A 214 8.39 13.73 14.10
C THR A 214 9.38 14.00 15.25
N GLU A 215 10.47 13.23 15.23
CA GLU A 215 11.68 13.29 16.07
C GLU A 215 11.41 13.07 17.58
N PRO A 216 11.66 11.87 18.14
CA PRO A 216 12.06 11.87 19.53
C PRO A 216 13.35 12.69 19.57
N GLU A 217 13.31 13.89 20.17
CA GLU A 217 14.50 14.42 20.82
C GLU A 217 15.15 13.22 21.51
N LEU A 218 16.40 12.91 21.18
CA LEU A 218 17.20 11.90 21.85
C LEU A 218 17.38 12.35 23.31
N LYS A 219 16.30 12.26 24.10
CA LYS A 219 16.32 12.43 25.54
C LYS A 219 17.01 11.19 26.04
N LEU A 220 18.27 11.36 26.47
CA LEU A 220 18.94 10.31 27.19
C LEU A 220 17.98 9.81 28.28
N PRO A 221 17.79 8.49 28.40
CA PRO A 221 17.04 7.93 29.51
C PRO A 221 17.52 8.58 30.80
N LYS A 222 16.60 9.05 31.64
CA LYS A 222 16.94 9.66 32.94
C LYS A 222 17.46 8.64 33.96
N ASP A 223 17.55 7.38 33.55
CA ASP A 223 18.07 6.29 34.35
C ASP A 223 19.60 6.42 34.51
N PRO A 224 20.11 6.53 35.75
CA PRO A 224 21.53 6.75 36.02
C PRO A 224 22.41 5.55 35.61
N ILE A 225 21.89 4.33 35.58
CA ILE A 225 22.64 3.14 35.15
C ILE A 225 22.85 3.17 33.64
N VAL A 226 21.82 3.57 32.90
CA VAL A 226 21.89 3.70 31.44
C VAL A 226 22.81 4.86 31.02
N GLN A 227 22.76 5.98 31.74
CA GLN A 227 23.67 7.10 31.51
C GLN A 227 25.14 6.72 31.79
N LEU A 228 25.38 5.97 32.87
CA LEU A 228 26.71 5.46 33.19
C LEU A 228 27.22 4.50 32.10
N TYR A 229 26.36 3.61 31.61
CA TYR A 229 26.70 2.71 30.50
C TYR A 229 27.13 3.47 29.24
N PHE A 230 26.37 4.49 28.83
CA PHE A 230 26.74 5.33 27.69
C PHE A 230 28.03 6.13 27.92
N ALA A 231 28.25 6.63 29.14
CA ALA A 231 29.49 7.33 29.48
C ALA A 231 30.72 6.41 29.37
N ILE A 232 30.61 5.16 29.83
CA ILE A 232 31.68 4.16 29.74
C ILE A 232 32.00 3.83 28.27
N ILE A 233 30.98 3.64 27.43
CA ILE A 233 31.18 3.41 25.99
C ILE A 233 31.86 4.62 25.35
N GLY A 234 31.41 5.85 25.65
CA GLY A 234 32.00 7.08 25.14
C GLY A 234 33.48 7.19 25.49
N ILE A 235 33.84 6.95 26.75
CA ILE A 235 35.23 6.95 27.22
C ILE A 235 36.04 5.86 26.53
N GLY A 236 35.48 4.66 26.37
CA GLY A 236 36.13 3.55 25.65
C GLY A 236 36.44 3.91 24.19
N ILE A 237 35.50 4.54 23.48
CA ILE A 237 35.70 5.00 22.11
C ILE A 237 36.79 6.08 22.05
N ILE A 238 36.77 7.05 22.96
CA ILE A 238 37.80 8.10 23.03
C ILE A 238 39.18 7.50 23.30
N TYR A 239 39.28 6.54 24.22
CA TYR A 239 40.52 5.83 24.52
C TYR A 239 41.05 5.05 23.30
N LEU A 240 40.16 4.36 22.58
CA LEU A 240 40.53 3.64 21.36
C LEU A 240 41.04 4.60 20.28
N ILE A 241 40.37 5.74 20.08
CA ILE A 241 40.81 6.78 19.13
C ILE A 241 42.17 7.33 19.55
N TYR A 242 42.36 7.67 20.83
CA TYR A 242 43.64 8.14 21.37
C TYR A 242 44.76 7.13 21.14
N ARG A 243 44.52 5.85 21.44
CA ARG A 243 45.50 4.77 21.24
C ARG A 243 45.88 4.62 19.77
N ILE A 244 44.90 4.65 18.86
CA ILE A 244 45.14 4.58 17.42
C ILE A 244 45.98 5.78 16.94
N PHE A 245 45.71 6.98 17.48
CA PHE A 245 46.46 8.19 17.14
C PHE A 245 47.91 8.15 17.64
N MET A 246 48.13 7.62 18.85
CA MET A 246 49.47 7.46 19.44
C MET A 246 50.28 6.35 18.77
N MET A 247 49.63 5.28 18.29
CA MET A 247 50.30 4.22 17.53
C MET A 247 50.76 4.68 16.14
N LYS A 248 50.11 5.68 15.52
CA LYS A 248 50.54 6.27 14.24
C LYS A 248 51.73 7.25 14.35
N ARG A 249 52.16 7.62 15.57
CA ARG A 249 53.27 8.56 15.82
C ARG A 249 54.62 7.86 16.12
N LYS A 250 54.70 6.54 15.98
CA LYS A 250 55.95 5.77 15.86
C LYS A 250 56.07 5.28 14.43
#